data_AF-A0A382UPY5-F1
#
_entry.id   AF-A0A382UPY5-F1
#
_cell.length_a   1.000
_cell.length_b   1.000
_cell.length_c   1.000
_cell.angle_alpha   90.00
_cell.angle_beta   90.00
_cell.angle_gamma   90.00
#
_symmetry.space_group_name_H-M   'P 1'
#
loop_
_entity.id
_entity.type
_entity.pdbx_description
1 polymer ?
#
loop_
_entity_poly.entity_id
_entity_poly.type
_entity_poly.pdbx_seq_one_letter_code
_entity_poly.pdbx_strand_id
1 'polypeptide(L)'
;EQYIFDKGRMWTDPKIMELVERLQGQVKIIATVRPMVECISSFYLVEKTTMSIEKWMEKSDTFMGLMQAYNDLKEGYEKYPECFCLVEYDDLCDDTQHELDRISDFIGSPYVSYNSTIEQVEDNKRDNQWGIEGLHTLKTTIECDTSDPRTVLGLNLYNKYTSWDFWTDTQKYQPWTYGESTKQFIEA
;
A
#
# COMPACT_ATOMS: atom_id res chain seq x y z
N GLU A 1 -24.15 2.05 17.04
CA GLU A 1 -22.89 1.35 16.70
C GLU A 1 -21.75 2.06 17.40
N GLN A 2 -20.75 1.31 17.90
CA GLN A 2 -19.67 1.88 18.72
C GLN A 2 -18.43 2.28 17.90
N TYR A 3 -18.30 1.80 16.65
CA TYR A 3 -17.18 2.09 15.76
C TYR A 3 -17.68 2.31 14.33
N ILE A 4 -17.15 3.32 13.64
CA ILE A 4 -17.41 3.60 12.22
C ILE A 4 -16.08 3.45 11.50
N PHE A 5 -16.01 2.53 10.54
CA PHE A 5 -14.85 2.37 9.65
C PHE A 5 -15.13 3.10 8.34
N ASP A 6 -14.29 4.06 8.00
CA ASP A 6 -14.28 4.72 6.69
C ASP A 6 -12.96 4.39 5.98
N LYS A 7 -13.07 3.84 4.77
CA LYS A 7 -11.92 3.42 3.96
C LYS A 7 -11.62 4.45 2.87
N GLY A 8 -10.48 5.13 3.00
CA GLY A 8 -10.03 6.11 2.03
C GLY A 8 -8.54 6.38 2.15
N ARG A 9 -7.83 6.42 1.00
CA ARG A 9 -6.39 6.72 0.99
C ARG A 9 -6.05 8.13 1.47
N MET A 10 -6.99 9.07 1.32
CA MET A 10 -6.79 10.47 1.70
C MET A 10 -6.83 10.67 3.23
N TRP A 11 -7.31 9.69 4.01
CA TRP A 11 -7.40 9.84 5.46
C TRP A 11 -6.05 10.03 6.14
N THR A 12 -4.96 9.72 5.45
CA THR A 12 -3.59 9.90 5.93
C THR A 12 -3.01 11.27 5.61
N ASP A 13 -3.67 12.10 4.79
CA ASP A 13 -3.24 13.48 4.54
C ASP A 13 -3.21 14.24 5.88
N PRO A 14 -2.05 14.79 6.31
CA PRO A 14 -1.93 15.54 7.55
C PRO A 14 -2.99 16.63 7.75
N LYS A 15 -3.43 17.30 6.67
CA LYS A 15 -4.47 18.34 6.75
C LYS A 15 -5.83 17.76 7.09
N ILE A 16 -6.13 16.57 6.56
CA ILE A 16 -7.38 15.86 6.85
C ILE A 16 -7.33 15.31 8.28
N MET A 17 -6.20 14.74 8.70
CA MET A 17 -6.00 14.29 10.08
C MET A 17 -6.19 15.42 11.09
N GLU A 18 -5.57 16.58 10.87
CA GLU A 18 -5.75 17.77 11.73
C GLU A 18 -7.19 18.26 11.76
N LEU A 19 -7.88 18.25 10.62
CA LEU A 19 -9.28 18.65 10.55
C LEU A 19 -10.17 17.70 11.37
N VAL A 20 -9.96 16.40 11.19
CA VAL A 20 -10.68 15.36 11.93
C VAL A 20 -10.42 15.50 13.43
N GLU A 21 -9.15 15.70 13.83
CA GLU A 21 -8.77 15.87 15.22
C GLU A 21 -9.52 17.03 15.89
N ARG A 22 -9.66 18.17 15.19
CA ARG A 22 -10.39 19.34 15.69
C ARG A 22 -11.90 19.12 15.81
N LEU A 23 -12.48 18.24 15.00
CA LEU A 23 -13.92 18.03 14.94
C LEU A 23 -14.40 16.93 15.88
N GLN A 24 -13.63 15.85 16.02
CA GLN A 24 -14.05 14.65 16.75
C GLN A 24 -12.97 14.04 17.65
N GLY A 25 -11.79 14.66 17.74
CA GLY A 25 -10.65 14.14 18.52
C GLY A 25 -9.72 13.25 17.69
N GLN A 26 -8.68 12.73 18.35
CA GLN A 26 -7.61 11.98 17.70
C GLN A 26 -8.16 10.83 16.84
N VAL A 27 -7.75 10.81 15.56
CA VAL A 27 -8.11 9.76 14.62
C VAL A 27 -7.23 8.54 14.81
N LYS A 28 -7.80 7.35 14.63
CA LYS A 28 -7.06 6.10 14.51
C LYS A 28 -7.07 5.65 13.06
N ILE A 29 -5.90 5.41 12.49
CA ILE A 29 -5.71 5.00 11.11
C ILE A 29 -5.14 3.58 11.10
N ILE A 30 -5.85 2.68 10.42
CA ILE A 30 -5.32 1.36 10.06
C ILE A 30 -4.86 1.48 8.61
N ALA A 31 -3.55 1.36 8.38
CA ALA A 31 -2.96 1.48 7.05
C ALA A 31 -2.32 0.14 6.66
N THR A 32 -2.85 -0.49 5.62
CA THR A 32 -2.20 -1.64 5.01
C THR A 32 -1.03 -1.15 4.17
N VAL A 33 0.15 -1.73 4.39
CA VAL A 33 1.38 -1.37 3.70
C VAL A 33 1.94 -2.58 2.96
N ARG A 34 2.52 -2.33 1.79
CA ARG A 34 3.06 -3.37 0.90
C ARG A 34 4.26 -2.78 0.16
N PRO A 35 5.33 -3.54 -0.08
CA PRO A 35 6.52 -3.04 -0.76
C PRO A 35 6.20 -2.24 -2.03
N MET A 36 6.86 -1.10 -2.23
CA MET A 36 6.55 -0.19 -3.34
C MET A 36 6.69 -0.87 -4.70
N VAL A 37 7.71 -1.71 -4.87
CA VAL A 37 7.91 -2.51 -6.08
C VAL A 37 6.74 -3.42 -6.39
N GLU A 38 6.11 -4.00 -5.37
CA GLU A 38 4.93 -4.85 -5.52
C GLU A 38 3.68 -4.04 -5.83
N CYS A 39 3.50 -2.90 -5.16
CA CYS A 39 2.40 -1.97 -5.45
C CYS A 39 2.44 -1.53 -6.92
N ILE A 40 3.59 -1.04 -7.41
CA ILE A 40 3.74 -0.60 -8.80
C ILE A 40 3.44 -1.74 -9.77
N SER A 41 3.98 -2.93 -9.51
CA SER A 41 3.76 -4.12 -10.37
C SER A 41 2.29 -4.53 -10.41
N SER A 42 1.64 -4.59 -9.25
CA SER A 42 0.22 -4.94 -9.12
C SER A 42 -0.67 -3.94 -9.87
N PHE A 43 -0.45 -2.64 -9.67
CA PHE A 43 -1.25 -1.61 -10.35
C PHE A 43 -1.08 -1.64 -11.87
N TYR A 44 0.16 -1.84 -12.35
CA TYR A 44 0.43 -1.97 -13.78
C TYR A 44 -0.27 -3.18 -14.41
N LEU A 45 -0.25 -4.33 -13.74
CA LEU A 45 -0.91 -5.56 -14.22
C LEU A 45 -2.44 -5.44 -14.20
N VAL A 46 -3.00 -4.83 -13.16
CA VAL A 46 -4.44 -4.64 -12.99
C VAL A 46 -5.02 -3.66 -14.02
N GLU A 47 -4.29 -2.61 -14.39
CA GLU A 47 -4.74 -1.65 -15.42
C GLU A 47 -4.82 -2.29 -16.81
N LYS A 48 -4.15 -3.43 -17.06
CA LYS A 48 -4.15 -4.15 -18.34
C LYS A 48 -3.79 -3.24 -19.54
N THR A 49 -2.90 -2.27 -19.31
CA THR A 49 -2.48 -1.31 -20.33
C THR A 49 -1.62 -1.96 -21.41
N THR A 50 -1.57 -1.36 -22.59
CA THR A 50 -0.64 -1.74 -23.68
C THR A 50 0.63 -0.91 -23.70
N MET A 51 0.74 0.10 -22.82
CA MET A 51 1.93 0.92 -22.67
C MET A 51 3.07 0.10 -22.05
N SER A 52 4.33 0.46 -22.34
CA SER A 52 5.45 -0.05 -21.53
C SER A 52 5.35 0.49 -20.10
N ILE A 53 6.01 -0.16 -19.14
CA ILE A 53 6.00 0.25 -17.74
C ILE A 53 6.46 1.70 -17.55
N GLU A 54 7.50 2.12 -18.27
CA GLU A 54 8.03 3.49 -18.19
C GLU A 54 7.00 4.51 -18.68
N LYS A 55 6.38 4.23 -19.84
CA LYS A 55 5.37 5.11 -20.43
C LYS A 55 4.09 5.15 -19.57
N TRP A 56 3.76 4.04 -18.93
CA TRP A 56 2.65 3.97 -17.98
C TRP A 56 2.93 4.82 -16.75
N MET A 57 4.12 4.71 -16.14
CA MET A 57 4.52 5.54 -15.00
C MET A 57 4.54 7.04 -15.32
N GLU A 58 4.80 7.43 -16.56
CA GLU A 58 4.77 8.83 -16.98
C GLU A 58 3.35 9.41 -17.15
N LYS A 59 2.35 8.57 -17.44
CA LYS A 59 1.05 9.06 -17.97
C LYS A 59 -0.17 8.52 -17.25
N SER A 60 -0.04 7.47 -16.46
CA SER A 60 -1.18 6.82 -15.82
C SER A 60 -1.65 7.60 -14.60
N ASP A 61 -2.93 7.94 -14.59
CA ASP A 61 -3.62 8.49 -13.41
C ASP A 61 -3.59 7.50 -12.25
N THR A 62 -3.59 6.19 -12.53
CA THR A 62 -3.48 5.13 -11.53
C THR A 62 -2.11 5.18 -10.84
N PHE A 63 -1.02 5.29 -11.62
CA PHE A 63 0.32 5.43 -11.06
C PHE A 63 0.46 6.74 -10.28
N MET A 64 -0.05 7.85 -10.81
CA MET A 64 -0.07 9.12 -10.08
C MET A 64 -0.83 9.01 -8.75
N GLY A 65 -1.98 8.33 -8.76
CA GLY A 65 -2.78 8.08 -7.56
C GLY A 65 -2.08 7.19 -6.54
N LEU A 66 -1.28 6.22 -6.97
CA LEU A 66 -0.42 5.41 -6.09
C LEU A 66 0.66 6.29 -5.44
N MET A 67 1.35 7.13 -6.23
CA MET A 67 2.39 8.01 -5.70
C MET A 67 1.83 9.04 -4.71
N GLN A 68 0.63 9.57 -4.96
CA GLN A 68 -0.05 10.45 -4.03
C GLN A 68 -0.39 9.73 -2.72
N ALA A 69 -0.98 8.53 -2.80
CA ALA A 69 -1.30 7.73 -1.62
C ALA A 69 -0.06 7.44 -0.76
N TYR A 70 1.06 7.12 -1.41
CA TYR A 70 2.33 6.89 -0.73
C TYR A 70 2.83 8.15 0.00
N ASN A 71 2.83 9.30 -0.67
CA ASN A 71 3.29 10.55 -0.06
C ASN A 71 2.40 10.96 1.12
N ASP A 72 1.07 10.90 0.94
CA ASP A 72 0.12 11.24 1.99
C ASP A 72 0.29 10.30 3.20
N LEU A 73 0.45 8.99 2.96
CA LEU A 73 0.69 8.01 4.02
C LEU A 73 2.00 8.29 4.76
N LYS A 74 3.09 8.52 4.02
CA LYS A 74 4.41 8.80 4.60
C LYS A 74 4.39 10.08 5.44
N GLU A 75 3.86 11.17 4.89
CA GLU A 75 3.78 12.45 5.59
C GLU A 75 2.89 12.38 6.83
N GLY A 76 1.74 11.70 6.72
CA GLY A 76 0.85 11.44 7.85
C GLY A 76 1.53 10.67 8.97
N TYR A 77 2.18 9.56 8.61
CA TYR A 77 2.86 8.69 9.57
C TYR A 77 4.06 9.38 10.23
N GLU A 78 4.90 10.09 9.48
CA GLU A 78 6.06 10.81 10.04
C GLU A 78 5.63 11.91 11.00
N LYS A 79 4.44 12.50 10.82
CA LYS A 79 3.94 13.60 11.65
C LYS A 79 3.16 13.14 12.87
N TYR A 80 2.40 12.05 12.76
CA TYR A 80 1.50 11.56 13.80
C TYR A 80 1.60 10.03 13.98
N PRO A 81 2.80 9.47 14.23
CA PRO A 81 3.01 8.02 14.22
C PRO A 81 2.11 7.27 15.21
N GLU A 82 1.73 7.89 16.33
CA GLU A 82 0.83 7.32 17.34
C GLU A 82 -0.61 7.12 16.83
N CYS A 83 -1.00 7.80 15.76
CA CYS A 83 -2.31 7.66 15.13
C CYS A 83 -2.40 6.45 14.20
N PHE A 84 -1.31 5.73 13.94
CA PHE A 84 -1.26 4.66 12.93
C PHE A 84 -1.05 3.27 13.52
N CYS A 85 -1.80 2.32 12.98
CA CYS A 85 -1.50 0.90 13.00
C CYS A 85 -1.14 0.48 11.57
N LEU A 86 0.16 0.24 11.34
CA LEU A 86 0.64 -0.30 10.07
C LEU A 86 0.47 -1.82 10.08
N VAL A 87 -0.19 -2.32 9.03
CA VAL A 87 -0.48 -3.74 8.82
C VAL A 87 0.24 -4.16 7.54
N GLU A 88 1.33 -4.91 7.67
CA GLU A 88 2.09 -5.34 6.51
C GLU A 88 1.31 -6.40 5.73
N TYR A 89 1.33 -6.29 4.40
CA TYR A 89 0.58 -7.18 3.51
C TYR A 89 0.98 -8.65 3.69
N ASP A 90 2.28 -8.91 3.85
CA ASP A 90 2.80 -10.26 4.05
C ASP A 90 2.36 -10.83 5.39
N ASP A 91 2.43 -10.05 6.47
CA ASP A 91 1.95 -10.45 7.81
C ASP A 91 0.44 -10.74 7.80
N LEU A 92 -0.34 -9.90 7.11
CA LEU A 92 -1.78 -10.09 6.96
C LEU A 92 -2.11 -11.39 6.21
N CYS A 93 -1.28 -11.79 5.25
CA CYS A 93 -1.45 -13.03 4.51
C CYS A 93 -0.95 -14.26 5.28
N ASP A 94 0.11 -14.13 6.08
CA ASP A 94 0.70 -15.22 6.85
C ASP A 94 -0.12 -15.56 8.11
N ASP A 95 -0.47 -14.55 8.91
CA ASP A 95 -1.27 -14.70 10.13
C ASP A 95 -2.34 -13.61 10.24
N THR A 96 -3.40 -13.77 9.43
CA THR A 96 -4.54 -12.83 9.43
C THR A 96 -5.16 -12.65 10.82
N GLN A 97 -5.28 -13.73 11.61
CA GLN A 97 -5.90 -13.63 12.93
C GLN A 97 -5.05 -12.75 13.86
N HIS A 98 -3.73 -12.91 13.83
CA HIS A 98 -2.83 -12.08 14.60
C HIS A 98 -2.96 -10.59 14.25
N GLU A 99 -3.00 -10.25 12.96
CA GLU A 99 -3.15 -8.85 12.53
C GLU A 99 -4.52 -8.27 12.92
N LEU A 100 -5.60 -9.06 12.88
CA LEU A 100 -6.93 -8.64 13.37
C LEU A 100 -6.95 -8.40 14.89
N ASP A 101 -6.21 -9.20 15.66
CA ASP A 101 -6.07 -9.00 17.10
C ASP A 101 -5.28 -7.71 17.40
N ARG A 102 -4.16 -7.46 16.68
CA ARG A 102 -3.40 -6.21 16.76
C ARG A 102 -4.25 -4.98 16.44
N ILE A 103 -5.08 -5.06 15.40
CA ILE A 103 -6.00 -3.99 15.02
C ILE A 103 -7.01 -3.76 16.16
N SER A 104 -7.58 -4.83 16.72
CA SER A 104 -8.55 -4.75 17.81
C SER A 104 -7.97 -4.09 19.05
N ASP A 105 -6.74 -4.45 19.44
CA ASP A 105 -6.01 -3.81 20.53
C ASP A 105 -5.78 -2.32 20.26
N PHE A 106 -5.34 -1.97 19.04
CA PHE A 106 -5.08 -0.60 18.63
C PHE A 106 -6.35 0.27 18.70
N ILE A 107 -7.48 -0.20 18.17
CA ILE A 107 -8.73 0.56 18.18
C ILE A 107 -9.48 0.45 19.50
N GLY A 108 -9.15 -0.52 20.34
CA GLY A 108 -9.82 -0.83 21.60
C GLY A 108 -11.19 -1.46 21.38
N SER A 109 -11.32 -2.35 20.38
CA SER A 109 -12.53 -3.14 20.12
C SER A 109 -12.40 -4.56 20.69
N PRO A 110 -13.51 -5.29 20.86
CA PRO A 110 -13.46 -6.73 21.07
C PRO A 110 -12.74 -7.44 19.93
N TYR A 111 -12.05 -8.54 20.24
CA TYR A 111 -11.45 -9.41 19.22
C TYR A 111 -12.50 -9.98 18.29
N VAL A 112 -12.12 -10.12 17.03
CA VAL A 112 -12.95 -10.70 15.97
C VAL A 112 -12.25 -11.93 15.44
N SER A 113 -12.98 -13.04 15.34
CA SER A 113 -12.46 -14.24 14.70
C SER A 113 -12.43 -14.06 13.20
N TYR A 114 -11.28 -14.33 12.59
CA TYR A 114 -11.11 -14.35 11.15
C TYR A 114 -12.09 -15.34 10.52
N ASN A 115 -12.81 -14.87 9.50
CA ASN A 115 -13.64 -15.70 8.64
C ASN A 115 -13.00 -15.76 7.25
N SER A 116 -12.60 -16.95 6.83
CA SER A 116 -11.97 -17.18 5.52
C SER A 116 -12.95 -17.10 4.34
N THR A 117 -14.23 -16.83 4.58
CA THR A 117 -15.22 -16.57 3.54
C THR A 117 -15.47 -15.07 3.45
N ILE A 118 -14.70 -14.39 2.62
CA ILE A 118 -14.86 -12.95 2.38
C ILE A 118 -16.12 -12.74 1.54
N GLU A 119 -17.11 -12.06 2.12
CA GLU A 119 -18.31 -11.63 1.42
C GLU A 119 -17.99 -10.49 0.45
N GLN A 120 -18.59 -10.50 -0.74
CA GLN A 120 -18.47 -9.38 -1.66
C GLN A 120 -19.16 -8.15 -1.05
N VAL A 121 -18.51 -7.00 -1.16
CA VAL A 121 -19.15 -5.72 -0.85
C VAL A 121 -19.79 -5.23 -2.14
N GLU A 122 -21.11 -4.98 -2.11
CA GLU A 122 -21.82 -4.38 -3.24
C GLU A 122 -21.31 -2.95 -3.51
N ASP A 123 -20.32 -2.79 -4.39
CA ASP A 123 -19.87 -1.48 -4.89
C ASP A 123 -20.52 -1.14 -6.24
N ASN A 124 -21.85 -1.16 -6.26
CA ASN A 124 -22.66 -1.04 -7.47
C ASN A 124 -22.57 0.36 -8.13
N LYS A 125 -21.80 1.30 -7.56
CA LYS A 125 -21.76 2.71 -7.97
C LYS A 125 -20.37 3.23 -8.37
N ARG A 126 -19.28 2.52 -8.08
CA ARG A 126 -17.90 3.04 -8.29
C ARG A 126 -17.00 2.21 -9.19
N ASP A 127 -17.45 1.05 -9.67
CA ASP A 127 -16.62 0.18 -10.55
C ASP A 127 -16.09 0.88 -11.80
N ASN A 128 -16.77 1.93 -12.28
CA ASN A 128 -16.33 2.70 -13.45
C ASN A 128 -15.52 3.96 -13.14
N GLN A 129 -15.18 4.27 -11.88
CA GLN A 129 -14.44 5.50 -11.56
C GLN A 129 -13.01 5.48 -12.16
N TRP A 130 -12.40 4.29 -12.22
CA TRP A 130 -11.05 4.10 -12.75
C TRP A 130 -11.03 3.41 -14.13
N GLY A 131 -12.19 3.02 -14.66
CA GLY A 131 -12.29 2.33 -15.95
C GLY A 131 -11.67 0.92 -15.98
N ILE A 132 -11.39 0.34 -14.80
CA ILE A 132 -10.79 -1.00 -14.67
C ILE A 132 -11.88 -2.00 -14.27
N GLU A 133 -12.17 -2.94 -15.16
CA GLU A 133 -13.15 -3.99 -14.93
C GLU A 133 -12.73 -4.91 -13.77
N GLY A 134 -13.63 -5.11 -12.81
CA GLY A 134 -13.44 -6.01 -11.67
C GLY A 134 -12.53 -5.48 -10.57
N LEU A 135 -12.20 -4.18 -10.56
CA LEU A 135 -11.28 -3.58 -9.58
C LEU A 135 -11.73 -3.76 -8.11
N HIS A 136 -13.05 -3.81 -7.86
CA HIS A 136 -13.61 -4.02 -6.52
C HIS A 136 -14.14 -5.44 -6.30
N THR A 137 -13.82 -6.39 -7.18
CA THR A 137 -14.13 -7.80 -6.95
C THR A 137 -13.15 -8.40 -5.96
N LEU A 138 -13.63 -8.81 -4.78
CA LEU A 138 -12.81 -9.41 -3.75
C LEU A 138 -12.54 -10.89 -4.07
N LYS A 139 -11.35 -11.38 -3.76
CA LYS A 139 -11.13 -12.83 -3.67
C LYS A 139 -11.87 -13.38 -2.46
N THR A 140 -12.19 -14.68 -2.47
CA THR A 140 -12.90 -15.33 -1.37
C THR A 140 -12.06 -15.50 -0.11
N THR A 141 -10.73 -15.40 -0.21
CA THR A 141 -9.76 -15.56 0.88
C THR A 141 -8.62 -14.54 0.74
N ILE A 142 -7.87 -14.32 1.83
CA ILE A 142 -6.63 -13.54 1.84
C ILE A 142 -5.48 -14.46 1.42
N GLU A 143 -4.71 -14.04 0.42
CA GLU A 143 -3.57 -14.78 -0.11
C GLU A 143 -2.51 -13.78 -0.62
N CYS A 144 -1.25 -14.15 -0.48
CA CYS A 144 -0.14 -13.44 -1.09
C CYS A 144 -0.29 -13.45 -2.62
N ASP A 145 0.06 -12.32 -3.23
CA ASP A 145 0.30 -12.25 -4.65
C ASP A 145 1.52 -13.11 -5.01
N THR A 146 1.46 -13.74 -6.19
CA THR A 146 2.53 -14.60 -6.69
C THR A 146 3.33 -13.94 -7.82
N SER A 147 2.97 -12.72 -8.22
CA SER A 147 3.69 -11.97 -9.24
C SER A 147 5.09 -11.56 -8.74
N ASP A 148 6.12 -11.76 -9.57
CA ASP A 148 7.49 -11.31 -9.24
C ASP A 148 7.71 -9.89 -9.79
N PRO A 149 7.84 -8.86 -8.93
CA PRO A 149 8.03 -7.47 -9.38
C PRO A 149 9.23 -7.27 -10.29
N ARG A 150 10.28 -8.10 -10.16
CA ARG A 150 11.49 -8.00 -11.00
C ARG A 150 11.17 -8.32 -12.46
N THR A 151 10.20 -9.20 -12.70
CA THR A 151 9.77 -9.57 -14.05
C THR A 151 8.93 -8.49 -14.71
N VAL A 152 8.15 -7.74 -13.92
CA VAL A 152 7.25 -6.68 -14.39
C VAL A 152 8.00 -5.37 -14.60
N LEU A 153 8.80 -4.96 -13.61
CA LEU A 153 9.50 -3.67 -13.60
C LEU A 153 10.85 -3.72 -14.32
N GLY A 154 11.44 -4.90 -14.46
CA GLY A 154 12.85 -5.02 -14.81
C GLY A 154 13.77 -4.55 -13.67
N LEU A 155 15.06 -4.89 -13.79
CA LEU A 155 16.02 -4.71 -12.70
C LEU A 155 16.25 -3.24 -12.31
N ASN A 156 16.22 -2.32 -13.29
CA ASN A 156 16.48 -0.90 -13.03
C ASN A 156 15.38 -0.28 -12.15
N LEU A 157 14.11 -0.42 -12.55
CA LEU A 157 12.98 0.11 -11.78
C LEU A 157 12.82 -0.64 -10.45
N TYR A 158 13.00 -1.96 -10.42
CA TYR A 158 12.97 -2.71 -9.18
C TYR A 158 13.97 -2.16 -8.15
N ASN A 159 15.25 -2.02 -8.55
CA ASN A 159 16.28 -1.50 -7.66
C ASN A 159 16.02 -0.05 -7.23
N LYS A 160 15.42 0.77 -8.10
CA LYS A 160 15.07 2.16 -7.78
C LYS A 160 14.03 2.26 -6.66
N TYR A 161 13.04 1.36 -6.63
CA TYR A 161 11.90 1.44 -5.72
C TYR A 161 11.99 0.51 -4.51
N THR A 162 12.94 -0.43 -4.47
CA THR A 162 13.05 -1.42 -3.36
C THR A 162 13.34 -0.83 -1.99
N SER A 163 13.82 0.42 -1.91
CA SER A 163 14.15 1.10 -0.65
C SER A 163 13.13 2.19 -0.26
N TRP A 164 11.95 2.17 -0.86
CA TRP A 164 10.92 3.19 -0.63
C TRP A 164 9.98 2.84 0.53
N ASP A 165 10.16 1.68 1.16
CA ASP A 165 9.28 1.20 2.21
C ASP A 165 9.63 1.88 3.54
N PHE A 166 9.13 3.12 3.72
CA PHE A 166 9.49 4.03 4.81
C PHE A 166 9.19 3.49 6.22
N TRP A 167 8.31 2.49 6.32
CA TRP A 167 7.89 1.85 7.58
C TRP A 167 8.87 0.76 8.04
N THR A 168 9.82 0.39 7.19
CA THR A 168 10.85 -0.58 7.54
C THR A 168 12.10 0.16 8.06
N ASP A 169 12.80 -0.42 9.02
CA ASP A 169 14.10 0.08 9.50
C ASP A 169 15.23 0.00 8.42
N THR A 170 14.88 -0.26 7.15
CA THR A 170 15.80 -0.53 6.04
C THR A 170 16.35 0.71 5.34
N GLN A 171 16.25 1.92 5.92
CA GLN A 171 17.08 3.07 5.48
C GLN A 171 18.61 2.80 5.56
N LYS A 172 19.04 1.59 5.98
CA LYS A 172 20.42 1.08 5.91
C LYS A 172 20.64 -0.10 4.95
N TYR A 173 19.73 -0.42 4.02
CA TYR A 173 20.00 -1.49 3.04
C TYR A 173 20.75 -0.96 1.82
N GLN A 174 22.09 -1.00 1.89
CA GLN A 174 22.93 -1.08 0.70
C GLN A 174 22.99 -2.56 0.29
N PRO A 175 22.42 -2.99 -0.85
CA PRO A 175 22.57 -4.37 -1.27
C PRO A 175 24.03 -4.63 -1.62
N TRP A 176 24.59 -5.67 -0.99
CA TRP A 176 25.88 -6.26 -1.33
C TRP A 176 25.89 -6.67 -2.81
N THR A 177 26.84 -6.14 -3.59
CA THR A 177 27.05 -6.50 -4.99
C THR A 177 28.09 -7.63 -5.11
N TYR A 178 27.70 -8.76 -5.70
CA TYR A 178 28.68 -9.72 -6.20
C TYR A 178 29.16 -9.28 -7.57
N GLY A 179 30.41 -8.82 -7.64
CA GLY A 179 31.10 -8.48 -8.89
C GLY A 179 31.30 -6.99 -9.09
N GLU A 180 32.11 -6.35 -8.23
CA GLU A 180 32.81 -5.15 -8.66
C GLU A 180 33.81 -5.51 -9.77
N SER A 181 33.52 -5.07 -10.99
CA SER A 181 34.57 -4.58 -11.89
C SER A 181 34.07 -3.38 -12.68
N THR A 182 34.36 -2.21 -12.13
CA THR A 182 34.92 -1.04 -12.83
C THR A 182 34.39 -0.73 -14.24
N LYS A 183 33.48 0.24 -14.29
CA LYS A 183 33.52 1.40 -15.21
C LYS A 183 32.56 2.44 -14.63
N GLN A 184 33.04 3.24 -13.67
CA GLN A 184 33.53 4.59 -13.93
C GLN A 184 32.53 5.45 -14.72
N PHE A 185 32.02 6.48 -14.03
CA PHE A 185 31.79 7.81 -14.58
C PHE A 185 31.03 7.88 -15.91
N ILE A 186 29.72 8.02 -15.82
CA ILE A 186 28.90 8.79 -16.76
C ILE A 186 27.98 9.61 -15.87
N GLU A 187 28.04 10.91 -15.68
CA GLU A 187 28.78 12.04 -16.23
C GLU A 187 28.79 13.11 -15.10
N ALA A 188 29.65 14.11 -15.22
CA ALA A 188 29.69 15.27 -14.32
C ALA A 188 28.42 16.13 -14.39
#